data_AF-A0A815Q6T0-F1
#
_entry.id   AF-A0A815Q6T0-F1
#
_cell.length_a   1.000
_cell.length_b   1.000
_cell.length_c   1.000
_cell.angle_alpha   90.00
_cell.angle_beta   90.00
_cell.angle_gamma   90.00
#
_symmetry.space_group_name_H-M   'P 1'
#
loop_
_entity.id
_entity.type
_entity.pdbx_description
1 polymer ?
#
loop_
_entity_poly.entity_id
_entity_poly.type
_entity_poly.pdbx_seq_one_letter_code
_entity_poly.pdbx_strand_id
1 'polypeptide(L)'
;MLDALIPGIQDHTLSPQDRFGIQTDVYALARSGHINYVDYLRLLRHAYKHEDNLTVWKSILKQLTDLNSIIDYAHIDNIKKYFQTYICDLLSNIYNKLEWDPLPNEGLQAAMLRDIILIQMGINGHNKTREEAHKRFQILLNSNNQNHHSINPNIRAGIYLTVAKTGNQEIFEQLKSLYRKADTQEESIRLLTALCRFDDEMIQRQALEYIWNRNEVRKQDHLKAFVSLASHNRKGCEITWKYMQDNWNKIEDIYGEHDTHLIHFVEHVPSHFVTEERAEEVRKFHIDHPNPLLDRPVKKVLEQINIRRLVLERHEHTIHQFLIT
;
A
#
# COMPACT_ATOMS: atom_id res chain seq x y z
N MET A 1 -0.22 23.95 -21.20
CA MET A 1 0.29 22.75 -21.91
C MET A 1 -0.48 21.51 -21.47
N LEU A 2 -0.57 21.20 -20.17
CA LEU A 2 -1.36 20.05 -19.67
C LEU A 2 -2.85 20.15 -20.04
N ASP A 3 -3.46 21.33 -19.99
CA ASP A 3 -4.88 21.52 -20.32
C ASP A 3 -5.23 21.10 -21.75
N ALA A 4 -4.28 21.23 -22.69
CA ALA A 4 -4.48 20.84 -24.08
C ALA A 4 -4.52 19.31 -24.26
N LEU A 5 -3.97 18.54 -23.31
CA LEU A 5 -3.96 17.08 -23.33
C LEU A 5 -5.19 16.47 -22.64
N ILE A 6 -5.89 17.24 -21.80
CA ILE A 6 -7.06 16.76 -21.02
C ILE A 6 -8.13 16.13 -21.92
N PRO A 7 -8.58 16.77 -23.04
CA PRO A 7 -9.61 16.17 -23.88
C PRO A 7 -9.19 14.79 -24.39
N GLY A 8 -7.94 14.65 -24.85
CA GLY A 8 -7.43 13.41 -25.40
C GLY A 8 -7.26 12.27 -24.40
N ILE A 9 -7.05 12.61 -23.12
CA ILE A 9 -7.06 11.63 -22.02
C ILE A 9 -8.51 11.21 -21.72
N GLN A 10 -9.44 12.17 -21.66
CA GLN A 10 -10.84 11.92 -21.30
C GLN A 10 -11.60 11.08 -22.34
N ASP A 11 -11.42 11.39 -23.62
CA ASP A 11 -12.12 10.74 -24.74
C ASP A 11 -11.37 9.53 -25.32
N HIS A 12 -10.21 9.21 -24.74
CA HIS A 12 -9.32 8.10 -25.14
C HIS A 12 -8.77 8.20 -26.57
N THR A 13 -8.73 9.39 -27.17
CA THR A 13 -8.00 9.61 -28.43
C THR A 13 -6.48 9.49 -28.24
N LEU A 14 -5.97 9.75 -27.04
CA LEU A 14 -4.61 9.38 -26.64
C LEU A 14 -4.56 7.91 -26.24
N SER A 15 -3.52 7.21 -26.69
CA SER A 15 -3.33 5.79 -26.39
C SER A 15 -3.12 5.54 -24.88
N PRO A 16 -3.39 4.33 -24.36
CA PRO A 16 -3.05 3.99 -22.98
C PRO A 16 -1.58 4.23 -22.61
N GLN A 17 -0.66 4.08 -23.58
CA GLN A 17 0.77 4.35 -23.41
C GLN A 17 1.03 5.84 -23.20
N ASP A 18 0.40 6.71 -24.00
CA ASP A 18 0.52 8.16 -23.86
C ASP A 18 -0.11 8.62 -22.54
N ARG A 19 -1.30 8.12 -22.21
CA ARG A 19 -1.96 8.41 -20.92
C ARG A 19 -1.12 7.92 -19.75
N PHE A 20 -0.47 6.76 -19.84
CA PHE A 20 0.47 6.30 -18.82
C PHE A 20 1.65 7.27 -18.68
N GLY A 21 2.31 7.62 -19.80
CA GLY A 21 3.50 8.48 -19.82
C GLY A 21 3.23 9.88 -19.28
N ILE A 22 2.11 10.49 -19.67
CA ILE A 22 1.73 11.83 -19.21
C ILE A 22 1.60 11.85 -17.67
N GLN A 23 0.83 10.93 -17.07
CA GLN A 23 0.67 10.96 -15.61
C GLN A 23 1.96 10.59 -14.87
N THR A 24 2.80 9.69 -15.39
CA THR A 24 4.10 9.38 -14.76
C THR A 24 5.06 10.56 -14.80
N ASP A 25 5.09 11.30 -15.90
CA ASP A 25 6.00 12.45 -16.06
C ASP A 25 5.57 13.61 -15.18
N VAL A 26 4.26 13.89 -15.13
CA VAL A 26 3.71 14.93 -14.23
C VAL A 26 3.96 14.57 -12.77
N TYR A 27 3.79 13.29 -12.39
CA TYR A 27 4.17 12.81 -11.07
C TYR A 27 5.67 12.99 -10.78
N ALA A 28 6.54 12.64 -11.72
CA ALA A 28 7.99 12.77 -11.56
C ALA A 28 8.43 14.23 -11.42
N LEU A 29 7.85 15.15 -12.21
CA LEU A 29 8.06 16.59 -12.12
C LEU A 29 7.59 17.15 -10.77
N ALA A 30 6.43 16.69 -10.28
CA ALA A 30 5.93 17.09 -8.96
C ALA A 30 6.84 16.59 -7.84
N ARG A 31 7.22 15.30 -7.90
CA ARG A 31 8.09 14.65 -6.91
C ARG A 31 9.48 15.27 -6.84
N SER A 32 10.02 15.72 -7.98
CA SER A 32 11.31 16.42 -8.03
C SER A 32 11.21 17.91 -7.66
N GLY A 33 9.99 18.47 -7.63
CA GLY A 33 9.72 19.88 -7.30
C GLY A 33 9.81 20.84 -8.48
N HIS A 34 9.78 20.33 -9.71
CA HIS A 34 9.70 21.17 -10.90
C HIS A 34 8.29 21.75 -11.12
N ILE A 35 7.26 21.12 -10.57
CA ILE A 35 5.88 21.62 -10.53
C ILE A 35 5.27 21.37 -9.15
N ASN A 36 4.08 21.92 -8.88
CA ASN A 36 3.38 21.64 -7.63
C ASN A 36 2.67 20.27 -7.70
N TYR A 37 2.68 19.51 -6.61
CA TYR A 37 1.94 18.24 -6.52
C TYR A 37 0.43 18.38 -6.77
N VAL A 38 -0.13 19.56 -6.49
CA VAL A 38 -1.52 19.90 -6.84
C VAL A 38 -1.76 19.81 -8.34
N ASP A 39 -0.78 20.07 -9.20
CA ASP A 39 -0.95 19.96 -10.66
C ASP A 39 -1.14 18.50 -11.08
N TYR A 40 -0.45 17.56 -10.42
CA TYR A 40 -0.67 16.11 -10.60
C TYR A 40 -2.07 15.70 -10.11
N LEU A 41 -2.47 16.11 -8.91
CA LEU A 41 -3.79 15.78 -8.37
C LEU A 41 -4.92 16.40 -9.23
N ARG A 42 -4.74 17.64 -9.70
CA ARG A 42 -5.69 18.31 -10.61
C ARG A 42 -5.78 17.55 -11.93
N LEU A 43 -4.66 17.15 -12.53
CA LEU A 43 -4.65 16.34 -13.74
C LEU A 43 -5.46 15.05 -13.56
N LEU A 44 -5.23 14.30 -12.48
CA LEU A 44 -5.99 13.08 -12.20
C LEU A 44 -7.49 13.37 -12.04
N ARG A 45 -7.85 14.39 -11.24
CA ARG A 45 -9.24 14.78 -10.97
C ARG A 45 -10.01 15.13 -12.22
N HIS A 46 -9.37 15.79 -13.19
CA HIS A 46 -10.05 16.28 -14.38
C HIS A 46 -9.91 15.34 -15.57
N ALA A 47 -8.77 14.70 -15.79
CA ALA A 47 -8.49 13.96 -17.01
C ALA A 47 -8.72 12.44 -16.88
N TYR A 48 -8.44 11.84 -15.72
CA TYR A 48 -8.41 10.37 -15.56
C TYR A 48 -9.69 9.76 -14.97
N LYS A 49 -10.73 10.57 -14.72
CA LYS A 49 -12.04 10.10 -14.21
C LYS A 49 -12.72 9.03 -15.08
N HIS A 50 -12.35 8.93 -16.36
CA HIS A 50 -12.90 7.94 -17.30
C HIS A 50 -11.86 6.90 -17.74
N GLU A 51 -10.70 6.84 -17.07
CA GLU A 51 -9.71 5.81 -17.35
C GLU A 51 -10.26 4.41 -17.03
N ASP A 52 -9.91 3.44 -17.87
CA ASP A 52 -10.33 2.04 -17.77
C ASP A 52 -9.16 1.05 -17.97
N ASN A 53 -7.97 1.56 -18.28
CA ASN A 53 -6.81 0.73 -18.52
C ASN A 53 -6.15 0.30 -17.19
N LEU A 54 -5.98 -1.02 -17.03
CA LEU A 54 -5.37 -1.62 -15.85
C LEU A 54 -3.96 -1.09 -15.54
N THR A 55 -3.12 -0.93 -16.56
CA THR A 55 -1.72 -0.52 -16.39
C THR A 55 -1.63 0.93 -15.94
N VAL A 56 -2.46 1.80 -16.52
CA VAL A 56 -2.56 3.21 -16.12
C VAL A 56 -3.04 3.31 -14.68
N TRP A 57 -4.13 2.61 -14.31
CA TRP A 57 -4.63 2.62 -12.94
C TRP A 57 -3.64 2.08 -11.91
N LYS A 58 -2.94 0.97 -12.21
CA LYS A 58 -1.88 0.46 -11.31
C LYS A 58 -0.80 1.50 -11.05
N SER A 59 -0.42 2.26 -12.07
CA SER A 59 0.57 3.33 -11.95
C SER A 59 0.08 4.46 -11.05
N ILE A 60 -1.12 4.98 -11.33
CA ILE A 60 -1.76 6.05 -10.57
C ILE A 60 -1.92 5.64 -9.10
N LEU A 61 -2.46 4.46 -8.84
CA LEU A 61 -2.71 3.96 -7.48
C LEU A 61 -1.42 3.74 -6.68
N LYS A 62 -0.35 3.27 -7.32
CA LYS A 62 0.98 3.17 -6.70
C LYS A 62 1.50 4.54 -6.28
N GLN A 63 1.36 5.54 -7.15
CA GLN A 63 1.80 6.92 -6.89
C GLN A 63 0.96 7.60 -5.79
N LEU A 64 -0.36 7.40 -5.80
CA LEU A 64 -1.25 7.89 -4.75
C LEU A 64 -0.98 7.20 -3.40
N THR A 65 -0.65 5.91 -3.40
CA THR A 65 -0.25 5.18 -2.18
C THR A 65 1.06 5.74 -1.62
N ASP A 66 2.04 6.04 -2.49
CA ASP A 66 3.30 6.67 -2.08
C ASP A 66 3.02 8.04 -1.44
N LEU A 67 2.23 8.90 -2.10
CA LEU A 67 1.84 10.19 -1.55
C LEU A 67 1.07 10.06 -0.23
N ASN A 68 0.12 9.13 -0.14
CA ASN A 68 -0.63 8.88 1.10
C ASN A 68 0.31 8.56 2.27
N SER A 69 1.35 7.77 2.01
CA SER A 69 2.35 7.42 3.03
C SER A 69 3.27 8.59 3.41
N ILE A 70 3.41 9.61 2.57
CA ILE A 70 4.08 10.88 2.92
C ILE A 70 3.14 11.74 3.76
N ILE A 71 1.86 11.82 3.38
CA ILE A 71 0.80 12.54 4.09
C ILE A 71 0.60 12.00 5.53
N ASP A 72 0.94 10.73 5.80
CA ASP A 72 0.97 10.17 7.15
C ASP A 72 1.92 10.90 8.13
N TYR A 73 2.85 11.70 7.61
CA TYR A 73 3.79 12.53 8.37
C TYR A 73 3.43 14.01 8.38
N ALA A 74 2.32 14.39 7.74
CA ALA A 74 1.84 15.77 7.71
C ALA A 74 1.49 16.29 9.11
N HIS A 75 1.71 17.58 9.30
CA HIS A 75 1.42 18.36 10.51
C HIS A 75 0.00 18.94 10.51
N ILE A 76 -0.65 19.01 9.34
CA ILE A 76 -2.02 19.51 9.21
C ILE A 76 -3.02 18.41 9.57
N ASP A 77 -3.91 18.69 10.53
CA ASP A 77 -4.98 17.77 10.92
C ASP A 77 -5.91 17.44 9.76
N ASN A 78 -6.44 16.20 9.75
CA ASN A 78 -7.43 15.70 8.78
C ASN A 78 -7.00 15.65 7.30
N ILE A 79 -5.82 16.15 6.91
CA ILE A 79 -5.33 16.08 5.52
C ILE A 79 -5.40 14.66 4.95
N LYS A 80 -5.04 13.65 5.75
CA LYS A 80 -5.14 12.23 5.37
C LYS A 80 -6.57 11.82 5.04
N LYS A 81 -7.56 12.26 5.83
CA LYS A 81 -8.97 11.95 5.60
C LYS A 81 -9.45 12.60 4.30
N TYR A 82 -9.12 13.86 4.05
CA TYR A 82 -9.46 14.52 2.79
C TYR A 82 -8.80 13.86 1.59
N PHE A 83 -7.55 13.41 1.73
CA PHE A 83 -6.85 12.69 0.67
C PHE A 83 -7.49 11.34 0.36
N GLN A 84 -7.90 10.59 1.39
CA GLN A 84 -8.64 9.33 1.24
C GLN A 84 -10.00 9.53 0.56
N THR A 85 -10.73 10.61 0.91
CA THR A 85 -11.97 11.01 0.22
C THR A 85 -11.70 11.31 -1.26
N TYR A 86 -10.66 12.10 -1.54
CA TYR A 86 -10.25 12.40 -2.91
C TYR A 86 -9.95 11.14 -3.74
N ILE A 87 -9.27 10.14 -3.16
CA ILE A 87 -9.01 8.86 -3.84
C ILE A 87 -10.33 8.15 -4.15
N CYS A 88 -11.27 8.08 -3.19
CA CYS A 88 -12.57 7.45 -3.41
C CYS A 88 -13.36 8.16 -4.51
N ASP A 89 -13.34 9.50 -4.54
CA ASP A 89 -14.03 10.30 -5.55
C ASP A 89 -13.42 10.10 -6.95
N LEU A 90 -12.10 10.02 -7.05
CA LEU A 90 -11.40 9.74 -8.31
C LEU A 90 -11.79 8.37 -8.88
N LEU A 91 -11.94 7.35 -8.02
CA LEU A 91 -12.27 5.99 -8.42
C LEU A 91 -13.77 5.72 -8.55
N SER A 92 -14.63 6.67 -8.17
CA SER A 92 -16.09 6.49 -8.11
C SER A 92 -16.70 6.03 -9.44
N ASN A 93 -16.28 6.65 -10.56
CA ASN A 93 -16.80 6.32 -11.90
C ASN A 93 -16.53 4.87 -12.29
N ILE A 94 -15.32 4.38 -12.05
CA ILE A 94 -14.95 3.00 -12.37
C ILE A 94 -15.56 2.04 -11.36
N TYR A 95 -15.56 2.37 -10.07
CA TYR A 95 -16.21 1.59 -9.03
C TYR A 95 -17.70 1.33 -9.34
N ASN A 96 -18.44 2.36 -9.80
CA ASN A 96 -19.87 2.23 -10.12
C ASN A 96 -20.16 1.36 -11.35
N LYS A 97 -19.15 1.00 -12.14
CA LYS A 97 -19.27 0.07 -13.28
C LYS A 97 -18.89 -1.36 -12.91
N LEU A 98 -18.37 -1.58 -11.71
CA LEU A 98 -17.86 -2.86 -11.24
C LEU A 98 -18.87 -3.50 -10.29
N GLU A 99 -19.11 -4.78 -10.50
CA GLU A 99 -19.83 -5.63 -9.54
C GLU A 99 -18.83 -6.33 -8.61
N TRP A 100 -19.28 -6.84 -7.47
CA TRP A 100 -18.41 -7.64 -6.61
C TRP A 100 -18.15 -9.04 -7.17
N ASP A 101 -19.14 -9.61 -7.84
CA ASP A 101 -19.05 -10.92 -8.49
C ASP A 101 -18.70 -10.77 -9.97
N PRO A 102 -17.94 -11.72 -10.56
CA PRO A 102 -17.59 -11.66 -11.98
C PRO A 102 -18.83 -11.59 -12.87
N LEU A 103 -18.79 -10.73 -13.88
CA LEU A 103 -19.80 -10.72 -14.94
C LEU A 103 -19.59 -11.90 -15.91
N PRO A 104 -20.66 -12.38 -16.59
CA PRO A 104 -20.50 -13.34 -17.68
C PRO A 104 -19.52 -12.82 -18.74
N ASN A 105 -18.55 -13.65 -19.11
CA ASN A 105 -17.47 -13.30 -20.05
C ASN A 105 -16.54 -12.14 -19.59
N GLU A 106 -16.40 -11.92 -18.28
CA GLU A 106 -15.40 -10.99 -17.73
C GLU A 106 -13.99 -11.41 -18.17
N GLY A 107 -13.30 -10.53 -18.91
CA GLY A 107 -11.91 -10.74 -19.29
C GLY A 107 -10.94 -10.56 -18.12
N LEU A 108 -9.74 -11.13 -18.21
CA LEU A 108 -8.72 -11.07 -17.16
C LEU A 108 -8.41 -9.64 -16.70
N GLN A 109 -8.30 -8.68 -17.62
CA GLN A 109 -8.01 -7.29 -17.26
C GLN A 109 -9.12 -6.67 -16.42
N ALA A 110 -10.39 -6.93 -16.75
CA ALA A 110 -11.54 -6.44 -16.00
C ALA A 110 -11.57 -7.05 -14.59
N ALA A 111 -11.29 -8.35 -14.45
CA ALA A 111 -11.21 -9.01 -13.15
C ALA A 111 -10.09 -8.43 -12.26
N MET A 112 -8.91 -8.17 -12.85
CA MET A 112 -7.79 -7.55 -12.12
C MET A 112 -8.08 -6.09 -11.74
N LEU A 113 -8.79 -5.37 -12.62
CA LEU A 113 -9.20 -4.00 -12.38
C LEU A 113 -10.22 -3.93 -11.24
N ARG A 114 -11.19 -4.86 -11.23
CA ARG A 114 -12.14 -5.04 -10.12
C ARG A 114 -11.44 -5.21 -8.79
N ASP A 115 -10.48 -6.13 -8.70
CA ASP A 115 -9.73 -6.38 -7.46
C ASP A 115 -9.01 -5.11 -6.95
N ILE A 116 -8.20 -4.45 -7.79
CA ILE A 116 -7.44 -3.28 -7.34
C ILE A 116 -8.34 -2.10 -6.95
N ILE A 117 -9.47 -1.89 -7.65
CA ILE A 117 -10.40 -0.81 -7.33
C ILE A 117 -11.14 -1.10 -6.03
N LEU A 118 -11.62 -2.33 -5.81
CA LEU A 118 -12.28 -2.72 -4.56
C LEU A 118 -11.34 -2.60 -3.36
N ILE A 119 -10.08 -3.04 -3.50
CA ILE A 119 -9.04 -2.84 -2.47
C ILE A 119 -8.93 -1.36 -2.12
N GLN A 120 -8.73 -0.50 -3.12
CA GLN A 120 -8.49 0.92 -2.90
C GLN A 120 -9.70 1.63 -2.29
N MET A 121 -10.92 1.32 -2.74
CA MET A 121 -12.14 1.87 -2.14
C MET A 121 -12.27 1.47 -0.67
N GLY A 122 -12.02 0.20 -0.33
CA GLY A 122 -12.13 -0.31 1.04
C GLY A 122 -11.11 0.31 2.00
N ILE A 123 -9.82 0.32 1.62
CA ILE A 123 -8.75 0.84 2.48
C ILE A 123 -8.80 2.36 2.65
N ASN A 124 -9.34 3.09 1.67
CA ASN A 124 -9.51 4.55 1.71
C ASN A 124 -10.86 5.00 2.30
N GLY A 125 -11.68 4.10 2.84
CA GLY A 125 -12.82 4.55 3.65
C GLY A 125 -14.18 4.57 2.97
N HIS A 126 -14.33 3.98 1.79
CA HIS A 126 -15.63 3.90 1.15
C HIS A 126 -16.58 2.96 1.94
N ASN A 127 -17.60 3.55 2.58
CA ASN A 127 -18.50 2.84 3.51
C ASN A 127 -19.18 1.62 2.89
N LYS A 128 -19.77 1.74 1.69
CA LYS A 128 -20.44 0.61 1.02
C LYS A 128 -19.49 -0.54 0.75
N THR A 129 -18.25 -0.23 0.35
CA THR A 129 -17.22 -1.27 0.12
C THR A 129 -16.83 -1.95 1.42
N ARG A 130 -16.67 -1.19 2.51
CA ARG A 130 -16.36 -1.75 3.84
C ARG A 130 -17.48 -2.65 4.34
N GLU A 131 -18.73 -2.21 4.27
CA GLU A 131 -19.88 -3.02 4.69
C GLU A 131 -19.97 -4.33 3.92
N GLU A 132 -19.81 -4.29 2.60
CA GLU A 132 -19.86 -5.48 1.76
C GLU A 132 -18.66 -6.41 1.99
N ALA A 133 -17.45 -5.86 2.19
CA ALA A 133 -16.28 -6.64 2.58
C ALA A 133 -16.52 -7.41 3.90
N HIS A 134 -17.10 -6.77 4.92
CA HIS A 134 -17.41 -7.43 6.18
C HIS A 134 -18.45 -8.54 6.00
N LYS A 135 -19.51 -8.31 5.22
CA LYS A 135 -20.52 -9.36 4.91
C LYS A 135 -19.86 -10.58 4.25
N ARG A 136 -19.04 -10.36 3.23
CA ARG A 136 -18.34 -11.44 2.52
C ARG A 136 -17.28 -12.14 3.38
N PHE A 137 -16.63 -11.40 4.27
CA PHE A 137 -15.72 -11.98 5.26
C PHE A 137 -16.44 -12.95 6.20
N GLN A 138 -17.64 -12.61 6.67
CA GLN A 138 -18.45 -13.54 7.48
C GLN A 138 -18.82 -14.83 6.72
N ILE A 139 -19.08 -14.74 5.41
CA ILE A 139 -19.30 -15.92 4.57
C ILE A 139 -18.04 -16.79 4.55
N LEU A 140 -16.84 -16.21 4.36
CA LEU A 140 -15.57 -16.94 4.37
C LEU A 140 -15.30 -17.65 5.71
N LEU A 141 -15.69 -17.03 6.84
CA LEU A 141 -15.53 -17.63 8.18
C LEU A 141 -16.48 -18.81 8.44
N ASN A 142 -17.74 -18.68 8.02
CA ASN A 142 -18.80 -19.69 8.25
C ASN A 142 -18.74 -20.87 7.27
N SER A 143 -17.77 -20.85 6.37
CA SER A 143 -17.68 -21.82 5.30
C SER A 143 -17.05 -23.14 5.77
N ASN A 144 -17.88 -24.16 6.00
CA ASN A 144 -17.43 -25.56 6.07
C ASN A 144 -16.93 -26.03 4.68
N ASN A 145 -15.74 -25.61 4.22
CA ASN A 145 -15.08 -25.90 2.92
C ASN A 145 -15.93 -25.73 1.63
N GLN A 146 -17.15 -26.25 1.53
CA GLN A 146 -18.11 -26.11 0.43
C GLN A 146 -18.50 -24.65 0.14
N ASN A 147 -18.72 -23.81 1.16
CA ASN A 147 -19.04 -22.38 0.96
C ASN A 147 -17.79 -21.51 0.78
N HIS A 148 -16.58 -22.02 1.06
CA HIS A 148 -15.37 -21.21 0.91
C HIS A 148 -15.11 -20.92 -0.57
N HIS A 149 -15.55 -21.83 -1.44
CA HIS A 149 -15.57 -21.67 -2.90
C HIS A 149 -16.67 -20.72 -3.41
N SER A 150 -17.59 -20.24 -2.57
CA SER A 150 -18.63 -19.29 -3.00
C SER A 150 -18.08 -17.90 -3.29
N ILE A 151 -16.99 -17.51 -2.62
CA ILE A 151 -16.32 -16.23 -2.85
C ILE A 151 -15.18 -16.42 -3.85
N ASN A 152 -15.28 -15.71 -4.96
CA ASN A 152 -14.26 -15.70 -6.01
C ASN A 152 -12.87 -15.34 -5.43
N PRO A 153 -11.82 -16.15 -5.67
CA PRO A 153 -10.47 -15.90 -5.18
C PRO A 153 -9.90 -14.51 -5.53
N ASN A 154 -10.29 -13.94 -6.68
CA ASN A 154 -9.78 -12.66 -7.16
C ASN A 154 -10.16 -11.47 -6.28
N ILE A 155 -11.22 -11.56 -5.46
CA ILE A 155 -11.64 -10.46 -4.57
C ILE A 155 -11.27 -10.66 -3.11
N ARG A 156 -10.70 -11.82 -2.77
CA ARG A 156 -10.41 -12.16 -1.36
C ARG A 156 -9.35 -11.24 -0.75
N ALA A 157 -8.37 -10.82 -1.55
CA ALA A 157 -7.40 -9.81 -1.10
C ALA A 157 -8.11 -8.51 -0.71
N GLY A 158 -9.01 -7.98 -1.57
CA GLY A 158 -9.86 -6.84 -1.25
C GLY A 158 -10.65 -7.01 0.05
N ILE A 159 -11.26 -8.17 0.27
CA ILE A 159 -12.01 -8.46 1.50
C ILE A 159 -11.08 -8.41 2.72
N TYR A 160 -10.01 -9.21 2.73
CA TYR A 160 -9.12 -9.35 3.89
C TYR A 160 -8.43 -8.03 4.25
N LEU A 161 -7.92 -7.30 3.26
CA LEU A 161 -7.25 -6.02 3.46
C LEU A 161 -8.23 -4.96 4.01
N THR A 162 -9.47 -4.96 3.53
CA THR A 162 -10.50 -4.01 3.97
C THR A 162 -10.93 -4.28 5.41
N VAL A 163 -11.20 -5.53 5.77
CA VAL A 163 -11.60 -5.86 7.15
C VAL A 163 -10.45 -5.68 8.14
N ALA A 164 -9.20 -5.97 7.74
CA ALA A 164 -8.03 -5.70 8.57
C ALA A 164 -7.85 -4.20 8.84
N LYS A 165 -8.07 -3.35 7.82
CA LYS A 165 -7.90 -1.89 7.94
C LYS A 165 -8.75 -1.26 9.04
N THR A 166 -9.96 -1.80 9.27
CA THR A 166 -10.88 -1.36 10.32
C THR A 166 -11.06 -2.39 11.43
N GLY A 167 -10.21 -3.42 11.44
CA GLY A 167 -10.37 -4.60 12.28
C GLY A 167 -9.86 -4.38 13.70
N ASN A 168 -10.33 -5.24 14.60
CA ASN A 168 -9.92 -5.32 15.99
C ASN A 168 -9.24 -6.68 16.26
N GLN A 169 -8.98 -6.99 17.54
CA GLN A 169 -8.36 -8.24 17.94
C GLN A 169 -9.13 -9.49 17.47
N GLU A 170 -10.47 -9.42 17.42
CA GLU A 170 -11.30 -10.52 16.95
C GLU A 170 -11.07 -10.80 15.46
N ILE A 171 -11.08 -9.76 14.62
CA ILE A 171 -10.77 -9.87 13.18
C ILE A 171 -9.34 -10.41 12.97
N PHE A 172 -8.39 -9.99 13.81
CA PHE A 172 -7.01 -10.49 13.75
C PHE A 172 -6.93 -12.00 14.00
N GLU A 173 -7.59 -12.51 15.04
CA GLU A 173 -7.62 -13.95 15.31
C GLU A 173 -8.41 -14.74 14.26
N GLN A 174 -9.48 -14.15 13.70
CA GLN A 174 -10.23 -14.73 12.58
C GLN A 174 -9.37 -14.86 11.32
N LEU A 175 -8.59 -13.83 10.96
CA LEU A 175 -7.64 -13.90 9.84
C LEU A 175 -6.52 -14.92 10.10
N LYS A 176 -6.00 -15.03 11.34
CA LYS A 176 -5.04 -16.09 11.70
C LYS A 176 -5.62 -17.49 11.55
N SER A 177 -6.88 -17.67 11.95
CA SER A 177 -7.61 -18.93 11.79
C SER A 177 -7.75 -19.32 10.32
N LEU A 178 -8.10 -18.36 9.45
CA LEU A 178 -8.13 -18.59 8.00
C LEU A 178 -6.74 -18.88 7.44
N TYR A 179 -5.69 -18.16 7.87
CA TYR A 179 -4.32 -18.37 7.41
C TYR A 179 -3.83 -19.79 7.70
N ARG A 180 -4.09 -20.30 8.90
CA ARG A 180 -3.73 -21.67 9.29
C ARG A 180 -4.49 -22.76 8.52
N LYS A 181 -5.67 -22.43 7.99
CA LYS A 181 -6.52 -23.32 7.19
C LYS A 181 -6.31 -23.14 5.68
N ALA A 182 -5.43 -22.25 5.25
CA ALA A 182 -5.26 -21.95 3.84
C ALA A 182 -4.62 -23.13 3.09
N ASP A 183 -5.35 -23.67 2.11
CA ASP A 183 -4.91 -24.84 1.34
C ASP A 183 -3.94 -24.50 0.19
N THR A 184 -3.73 -23.21 -0.09
CA THR A 184 -2.85 -22.75 -1.17
C THR A 184 -1.87 -21.69 -0.67
N GLN A 185 -0.68 -21.64 -1.28
CA GLN A 185 0.32 -20.62 -0.98
C GLN A 185 -0.19 -19.22 -1.32
N GLU A 186 -0.94 -19.07 -2.43
CA GLU A 186 -1.51 -17.77 -2.81
C GLU A 186 -2.47 -17.22 -1.75
N GLU A 187 -3.36 -18.08 -1.22
CA GLU A 187 -4.29 -17.67 -0.17
C GLU A 187 -3.58 -17.36 1.14
N SER A 188 -2.59 -18.19 1.51
CA SER A 188 -1.73 -17.95 2.68
C SER A 188 -1.06 -16.58 2.61
N ILE A 189 -0.51 -16.22 1.44
CA ILE A 189 0.13 -14.93 1.20
C ILE A 189 -0.86 -13.77 1.32
N ARG A 190 -2.09 -13.90 0.80
CA ARG A 190 -3.13 -12.85 0.91
C ARG A 190 -3.48 -12.60 2.38
N LEU A 191 -3.72 -13.66 3.14
CA LEU A 191 -4.07 -13.59 4.56
C LEU A 191 -2.92 -13.03 5.40
N LEU A 192 -1.68 -13.51 5.16
CA LEU A 192 -0.50 -12.98 5.82
C LEU A 192 -0.28 -11.48 5.54
N THR A 193 -0.53 -11.05 4.30
CA THR A 193 -0.51 -9.64 3.95
C THR A 193 -1.57 -8.87 4.74
N ALA A 194 -2.79 -9.40 4.88
CA ALA A 194 -3.87 -8.76 5.64
C ALA A 194 -3.61 -8.68 7.15
N LEU A 195 -2.95 -9.68 7.75
CA LEU A 195 -2.48 -9.62 9.14
C LEU A 195 -1.54 -8.42 9.40
N CYS A 196 -0.93 -7.87 8.36
CA CYS A 196 -0.04 -6.72 8.43
C CYS A 196 -0.73 -5.36 8.17
N ARG A 197 -2.07 -5.31 8.10
CA ARG A 197 -2.82 -4.12 7.63
C ARG A 197 -3.76 -3.51 8.68
N PHE A 198 -3.56 -3.82 9.94
CA PHE A 198 -4.29 -3.23 11.05
C PHE A 198 -3.75 -1.85 11.42
N ASP A 199 -4.62 -0.93 11.81
CA ASP A 199 -4.22 0.42 12.28
C ASP A 199 -3.91 0.46 13.79
N ASP A 200 -4.36 -0.55 14.55
CA ASP A 200 -4.08 -0.68 15.98
C ASP A 200 -2.63 -1.09 16.25
N GLU A 201 -1.92 -0.32 17.06
CA GLU A 201 -0.49 -0.52 17.35
C GLU A 201 -0.22 -1.85 18.08
N MET A 202 -1.09 -2.26 19.00
CA MET A 202 -0.90 -3.49 19.74
C MET A 202 -1.07 -4.70 18.81
N ILE A 203 -2.04 -4.66 17.89
CA ILE A 203 -2.19 -5.69 16.85
C ILE A 203 -0.99 -5.70 15.91
N GLN A 204 -0.46 -4.53 15.50
CA GLN A 204 0.75 -4.47 14.67
C GLN A 204 1.96 -5.13 15.34
N ARG A 205 2.14 -4.94 16.66
CA ARG A 205 3.19 -5.62 17.44
C ARG A 205 2.97 -7.13 17.50
N GLN A 206 1.73 -7.58 17.71
CA GLN A 206 1.40 -9.01 17.66
C GLN A 206 1.64 -9.61 16.27
N ALA A 207 1.35 -8.86 15.20
CA ALA A 207 1.62 -9.29 13.82
C ALA A 207 3.12 -9.49 13.60
N LEU A 208 4.00 -8.60 14.11
CA LEU A 208 5.44 -8.79 14.06
C LEU A 208 5.89 -10.10 14.73
N GLU A 209 5.46 -10.33 15.97
CA GLU A 209 5.82 -11.57 16.67
C GLU A 209 5.30 -12.81 15.92
N TYR A 210 4.11 -12.72 15.32
CA TYR A 210 3.53 -13.78 14.51
C TYR A 210 4.37 -14.06 13.25
N ILE A 211 4.84 -13.02 12.55
CA ILE A 211 5.68 -13.13 11.35
C ILE A 211 6.97 -13.89 11.66
N TRP A 212 7.61 -13.62 12.78
CA TRP A 212 8.91 -14.23 13.14
C TRP A 212 8.79 -15.59 13.85
N ASN A 213 7.57 -16.03 14.17
CA ASN A 213 7.33 -17.36 14.72
C ASN A 213 7.48 -18.42 13.63
N ARG A 214 8.58 -19.19 13.70
CA ARG A 214 8.94 -20.24 12.72
C ARG A 214 7.94 -21.40 12.64
N ASN A 215 7.11 -21.60 13.67
CA ASN A 215 6.07 -22.63 13.66
C ASN A 215 4.79 -22.15 12.96
N GLU A 216 4.66 -20.84 12.71
CA GLU A 216 3.48 -20.22 12.13
C GLU A 216 3.74 -19.70 10.71
N VAL A 217 4.88 -19.02 10.48
CA VAL A 217 5.21 -18.41 9.20
C VAL A 217 6.53 -18.96 8.67
N ARG A 218 6.50 -19.39 7.40
CA ARG A 218 7.66 -19.95 6.69
C ARG A 218 8.71 -18.87 6.43
N LYS A 219 10.00 -19.24 6.51
CA LYS A 219 11.15 -18.33 6.31
C LYS A 219 11.05 -17.50 5.02
N GLN A 220 10.58 -18.09 3.92
CA GLN A 220 10.44 -17.42 2.62
C GLN A 220 9.39 -16.30 2.61
N ASP A 221 8.43 -16.33 3.53
CA ASP A 221 7.32 -15.38 3.60
C ASP A 221 7.58 -14.23 4.60
N HIS A 222 8.60 -14.36 5.47
CA HIS A 222 8.98 -13.35 6.47
C HIS A 222 9.24 -11.97 5.84
N LEU A 223 10.10 -11.89 4.84
CA LEU A 223 10.47 -10.62 4.20
C LEU A 223 9.23 -9.90 3.66
N LYS A 224 8.36 -10.62 2.95
CA LYS A 224 7.15 -10.05 2.37
C LYS A 224 6.21 -9.51 3.44
N ALA A 225 5.97 -10.26 4.50
CA ALA A 225 5.08 -9.84 5.59
C ALA A 225 5.66 -8.65 6.37
N PHE A 226 6.96 -8.70 6.67
CA PHE A 226 7.66 -7.66 7.40
C PHE A 226 7.65 -6.32 6.63
N VAL A 227 7.95 -6.34 5.34
CA VAL A 227 7.86 -5.16 4.46
C VAL A 227 6.39 -4.71 4.29
N SER A 228 5.44 -5.64 4.26
CA SER A 228 4.02 -5.30 4.20
C SER A 228 3.57 -4.51 5.43
N LEU A 229 4.04 -4.86 6.62
CA LEU A 229 3.73 -4.11 7.84
C LEU A 229 4.43 -2.75 7.87
N ALA A 230 5.72 -2.71 7.50
CA ALA A 230 6.48 -1.45 7.44
C ALA A 230 5.86 -0.44 6.46
N SER A 231 5.24 -0.91 5.38
CA SER A 231 4.60 -0.07 4.36
C SER A 231 3.12 0.25 4.63
N HIS A 232 2.57 -0.17 5.77
CA HIS A 232 1.13 -0.01 6.03
C HIS A 232 0.71 1.42 6.38
N ASN A 233 1.37 2.00 7.38
CA ASN A 233 1.17 3.37 7.84
C ASN A 233 2.42 3.81 8.61
N ARG A 234 2.49 5.10 8.98
CA ARG A 234 3.62 5.64 9.79
C ARG A 234 3.95 4.76 11.01
N LYS A 235 2.95 4.36 11.80
CA LYS A 235 3.16 3.53 13.01
C LYS A 235 3.75 2.16 12.67
N GLY A 236 3.24 1.51 11.63
CA GLY A 236 3.73 0.22 11.15
C GLY A 236 5.21 0.29 10.76
N CYS A 237 5.60 1.35 10.05
CA CYS A 237 6.99 1.65 9.71
C CYS A 237 7.87 1.81 10.97
N GLU A 238 7.46 2.66 11.91
CA GLU A 238 8.20 2.94 13.14
C GLU A 238 8.39 1.68 14.01
N ILE A 239 7.32 0.90 14.21
CA ILE A 239 7.36 -0.31 15.04
C ILE A 239 8.20 -1.41 14.36
N THR A 240 8.07 -1.57 13.05
CA THR A 240 8.83 -2.58 12.29
C THR A 240 10.31 -2.23 12.26
N TRP A 241 10.65 -0.96 12.08
CA TRP A 241 12.03 -0.47 12.17
C TRP A 241 12.62 -0.71 13.55
N LYS A 242 11.91 -0.32 14.62
CA LYS A 242 12.34 -0.56 16.01
C LYS A 242 12.58 -2.05 16.27
N TYR A 243 11.66 -2.90 15.83
CA TYR A 243 11.80 -4.36 15.96
C TYR A 243 13.04 -4.87 15.23
N MET A 244 13.28 -4.37 14.01
CA MET A 244 14.45 -4.74 13.21
C MET A 244 15.75 -4.37 13.93
N GLN A 245 15.84 -3.16 14.49
CA GLN A 245 17.00 -2.71 15.27
C GLN A 245 17.22 -3.60 16.51
N ASP A 246 16.16 -3.85 17.28
CA ASP A 246 16.25 -4.61 18.54
C ASP A 246 16.57 -6.10 18.32
N ASN A 247 16.30 -6.63 17.12
CA ASN A 247 16.46 -8.04 16.79
C ASN A 247 17.43 -8.29 15.64
N TRP A 248 18.25 -7.30 15.25
CA TRP A 248 19.08 -7.38 14.04
C TRP A 248 19.96 -8.63 14.03
N ASN A 249 20.68 -8.90 15.11
CA ASN A 249 21.54 -10.10 15.21
C ASN A 249 20.76 -11.40 14.98
N LYS A 250 19.51 -11.50 15.46
CA LYS A 250 18.67 -12.69 15.22
C LYS A 250 18.25 -12.80 13.76
N ILE A 251 17.96 -11.67 13.12
CA ILE A 251 17.62 -11.62 11.68
C ILE A 251 18.83 -12.05 10.86
N GLU A 252 20.00 -11.52 11.18
CA GLU A 252 21.27 -11.89 10.55
C GLU A 252 21.60 -13.37 10.77
N ASP A 253 21.38 -13.94 11.96
CA ASP A 253 21.55 -15.36 12.23
C ASP A 253 20.58 -16.25 11.42
N ILE A 254 19.34 -15.79 11.19
CA ILE A 254 18.33 -16.53 10.41
C ILE A 254 18.75 -16.66 8.95
N TYR A 255 19.24 -15.56 8.35
CA TYR A 255 19.50 -15.47 6.92
C TYR A 255 20.97 -15.74 6.55
N GLY A 256 21.88 -15.34 7.42
CA GLY A 256 23.32 -15.29 7.18
C GLY A 256 23.75 -13.91 6.68
N GLU A 257 24.95 -13.49 7.08
CA GLU A 257 25.54 -12.17 6.79
C GLU A 257 25.59 -11.81 5.29
N HIS A 258 25.65 -12.83 4.41
CA HIS A 258 25.74 -12.66 2.96
C HIS A 258 24.43 -12.86 2.21
N ASP A 259 23.32 -13.03 2.92
CA ASP A 259 22.02 -13.25 2.31
C ASP A 259 21.41 -11.93 1.80
N THR A 260 21.01 -11.94 0.53
CA THR A 260 20.34 -10.83 -0.15
C THR A 260 19.04 -10.37 0.53
N HIS A 261 18.40 -11.18 1.38
CA HIS A 261 17.24 -10.73 2.16
C HIS A 261 17.59 -9.55 3.07
N LEU A 262 18.81 -9.49 3.63
CA LEU A 262 19.26 -8.38 4.49
C LEU A 262 19.26 -7.05 3.73
N ILE A 263 19.64 -7.07 2.45
CA ILE A 263 19.56 -5.90 1.57
C ILE A 263 18.11 -5.40 1.50
N HIS A 264 17.15 -6.31 1.28
CA HIS A 264 15.74 -5.95 1.15
C HIS A 264 15.12 -5.45 2.45
N PHE A 265 15.53 -5.97 3.61
CA PHE A 265 15.08 -5.45 4.90
C PHE A 265 15.51 -3.99 5.08
N VAL A 266 16.81 -3.71 4.88
CA VAL A 266 17.38 -2.37 5.05
C VAL A 266 16.90 -1.39 3.99
N GLU A 267 16.66 -1.86 2.76
CA GLU A 267 16.16 -0.99 1.69
C GLU A 267 14.68 -0.65 1.87
N HIS A 268 13.84 -1.58 2.32
CA HIS A 268 12.39 -1.40 2.29
C HIS A 268 11.76 -0.98 3.62
N VAL A 269 12.27 -1.42 4.77
CA VAL A 269 11.67 -1.11 6.07
C VAL A 269 11.70 0.40 6.37
N PRO A 270 12.86 1.10 6.29
CA PRO A 270 12.91 2.54 6.53
C PRO A 270 12.49 3.39 5.32
N SER A 271 12.14 2.79 4.17
CA SER A 271 11.89 3.53 2.91
C SER A 271 10.71 4.51 2.94
N HIS A 272 9.84 4.38 3.94
CA HIS A 272 8.66 5.23 4.08
C HIS A 272 8.89 6.40 5.05
N PHE A 273 10.04 6.50 5.71
CA PHE A 273 10.39 7.64 6.55
C PHE A 273 10.46 8.95 5.74
N VAL A 274 10.23 10.06 6.45
CA VAL A 274 10.08 11.40 5.86
C VAL A 274 10.89 12.47 6.61
N THR A 275 11.55 12.13 7.73
CA THR A 275 12.25 13.12 8.57
C THR A 275 13.77 12.91 8.58
N GLU A 276 14.53 13.99 8.80
CA GLU A 276 15.99 13.91 8.91
C GLU A 276 16.42 13.11 10.14
N GLU A 277 15.68 13.19 11.25
CA GLU A 277 15.91 12.36 12.44
C GLU A 277 15.92 10.87 12.09
N ARG A 278 14.94 10.40 11.30
CA ARG A 278 14.89 9.01 10.84
C ARG A 278 16.01 8.68 9.87
N ALA A 279 16.43 9.62 9.02
CA ALA A 279 17.60 9.42 8.17
C ALA A 279 18.87 9.20 9.00
N GLU A 280 19.04 9.97 10.08
CA GLU A 280 20.18 9.83 11.00
C GLU A 280 20.14 8.49 11.75
N GLU A 281 18.96 8.03 12.17
CA GLU A 281 18.80 6.69 12.75
C GLU A 281 19.25 5.59 11.79
N VAL A 282 18.94 5.71 10.49
CA VAL A 282 19.38 4.75 9.46
C VAL A 282 20.90 4.81 9.26
N ARG A 283 21.49 6.01 9.24
CA ARG A 283 22.96 6.17 9.16
C ARG A 283 23.63 5.51 10.36
N LYS A 284 23.15 5.80 11.56
CA LYS A 284 23.66 5.21 12.80
C LYS A 284 23.53 3.70 12.80
N PHE A 285 22.37 3.18 12.41
CA PHE A 285 22.15 1.73 12.32
C PHE A 285 23.19 1.04 11.43
N HIS A 286 23.55 1.64 10.29
CA HIS A 286 24.58 1.11 9.39
C HIS A 286 26.01 1.21 9.96
N ILE A 287 26.30 2.26 10.73
CA ILE A 287 27.59 2.39 11.45
C ILE A 287 27.71 1.32 12.54
N ASP A 288 26.63 1.09 13.29
CA ASP A 288 26.57 0.13 14.39
C ASP A 288 26.59 -1.33 13.87
N HIS A 289 26.15 -1.56 12.63
CA HIS A 289 26.11 -2.88 11.97
C HIS A 289 26.80 -2.82 10.59
N PRO A 290 28.14 -2.71 10.56
CA PRO A 290 28.87 -2.55 9.32
C PRO A 290 28.81 -3.84 8.48
N ASN A 291 28.18 -3.75 7.31
CA ASN A 291 28.15 -4.83 6.34
C ASN A 291 28.23 -4.22 4.92
N PRO A 292 29.29 -4.51 4.14
CA PRO A 292 29.48 -3.94 2.80
C PRO A 292 28.33 -4.17 1.81
N LEU A 293 27.51 -5.21 2.03
CA LEU A 293 26.33 -5.47 1.22
C LEU A 293 25.24 -4.39 1.39
N LEU A 294 25.27 -3.66 2.52
CA LEU A 294 24.27 -2.67 2.88
C LEU A 294 24.66 -1.24 2.45
N ASP A 295 25.92 -0.98 2.09
CA ASP A 295 26.42 0.37 1.73
C ASP A 295 25.56 1.08 0.67
N ARG A 296 25.28 0.38 -0.43
CA ARG A 296 24.47 0.91 -1.54
C ARG A 296 22.98 1.00 -1.18
N PRO A 297 22.34 -0.04 -0.60
CA PRO A 297 20.98 0.03 -0.10
C PRO A 297 20.74 1.19 0.87
N VAL A 298 21.66 1.42 1.81
CA VAL A 298 21.59 2.52 2.79
C VAL A 298 21.64 3.88 2.09
N LYS A 299 22.58 4.09 1.16
CA LYS A 299 22.60 5.34 0.36
C LYS A 299 21.30 5.58 -0.39
N LYS A 300 20.73 4.53 -0.99
CA LYS A 300 19.46 4.60 -1.73
C LYS A 300 18.30 4.98 -0.82
N VAL A 301 18.21 4.38 0.38
CA VAL A 301 17.10 4.68 1.29
C VAL A 301 17.22 6.07 1.90
N LEU A 302 18.43 6.54 2.21
CA LEU A 302 18.66 7.91 2.68
C LEU A 302 18.23 8.96 1.64
N GLU A 303 18.56 8.73 0.36
CA GLU A 303 18.10 9.59 -0.74
C GLU A 303 16.57 9.58 -0.85
N GLN A 304 15.96 8.39 -0.73
CA GLN A 304 14.51 8.25 -0.75
C GLN A 304 13.84 9.03 0.41
N ILE A 305 14.38 8.94 1.64
CA ILE A 305 13.88 9.70 2.80
C ILE A 305 13.98 11.20 2.54
N ASN A 306 15.10 11.68 1.99
CA ASN A 306 15.28 13.08 1.65
C ASN A 306 14.28 13.56 0.58
N ILE A 307 14.04 12.79 -0.49
CA ILE A 307 13.03 13.12 -1.50
C ILE A 307 11.64 13.23 -0.87
N ARG A 308 11.28 12.27 -0.01
CA ARG A 308 9.97 12.26 0.67
C ARG A 308 9.81 13.47 1.61
N ARG A 309 10.86 13.79 2.38
CA ARG A 309 10.93 14.99 3.24
C ARG A 309 10.64 16.25 2.43
N LEU A 310 11.35 16.41 1.32
CA LEU A 310 11.21 17.56 0.43
C LEU A 310 9.81 17.65 -0.19
N VAL A 311 9.18 16.52 -0.55
CA VAL A 311 7.80 16.51 -1.03
C VAL A 311 6.85 17.04 0.04
N LEU A 312 6.99 16.56 1.29
CA LEU A 312 6.15 17.02 2.39
C LEU A 312 6.33 18.53 2.64
N GLU A 313 7.58 18.97 2.85
CA GLU A 313 7.92 20.37 3.14
C GLU A 313 7.41 21.34 2.08
N ARG A 314 7.50 20.97 0.79
CA ARG A 314 7.10 21.85 -0.32
C ARG A 314 5.59 21.89 -0.55
N HIS A 315 4.90 20.78 -0.34
CA HIS A 315 3.57 20.59 -0.91
C HIS A 315 2.45 20.37 0.10
N GLU A 316 2.75 20.09 1.38
CA GLU A 316 1.74 19.77 2.40
C GLU A 316 0.59 20.81 2.44
N HIS A 317 0.92 22.10 2.57
CA HIS A 317 -0.08 23.17 2.62
C HIS A 317 -0.90 23.27 1.33
N THR A 318 -0.25 23.21 0.16
CA THR A 318 -0.94 23.34 -1.12
C THR A 318 -1.84 22.13 -1.42
N ILE A 319 -1.41 20.93 -1.04
CA ILE A 319 -2.22 19.71 -1.13
C ILE A 319 -3.44 19.85 -0.21
N HIS A 320 -3.26 20.23 1.05
CA HIS A 320 -4.38 20.42 1.97
C HIS A 320 -5.41 21.42 1.42
N GLN A 321 -4.97 22.58 0.93
CA GLN A 321 -5.87 23.60 0.37
C GLN A 321 -6.67 23.08 -0.83
N PHE A 322 -6.05 22.29 -1.71
CA PHE A 322 -6.72 21.66 -2.86
C PHE A 322 -7.71 20.56 -2.45
N LEU A 323 -7.43 19.84 -1.37
CA LEU A 323 -8.26 18.72 -0.92
C LEU A 323 -9.54 19.17 -0.20
N ILE A 324 -9.54 20.38 0.38
CA ILE A 324 -10.74 20.96 1.01
C ILE A 324 -11.65 21.71 0.01
N THR A 325 -11.26 21.77 -1.28
CA THR A 325 -12.03 22.38 -2.37
C THR A 325 -12.74 21.34 -3.24
#